data_AF-A0A8J4X3N8-F1
#
_entry.id   AF-A0A8J4X3N8-F1
#
_cell.length_a   1.000
_cell.length_b   1.000
_cell.length_c   1.000
_cell.angle_alpha   90.00
_cell.angle_beta   90.00
_cell.angle_gamma   90.00
#
_symmetry.space_group_name_H-M   'P 1'
#
loop_
_entity.id
_entity.type
_entity.pdbx_description
1 polymer ?
#
loop_
_entity_poly.entity_id
_entity_poly.type
_entity_poly.pdbx_seq_one_letter_code
_entity_poly.pdbx_strand_id
1 'polypeptide(L)'
;IVCDPYQGQSGTHELGANGLVIPLSSSGGGPVGPIGPPGKAGPPGPPGPPGQGALAKGPVAFYAALKEDFGNEEILKFTMVMTNLGGRYDSSTGTFTCNLAGVYHFSYHIVKNGLSLRVELVLNDQK
;
A
#
# COMPACT_ATOMS: atom_id res chain seq x y z
N ILE A 1 10.70 -3.73 -7.09
CA ILE A 1 10.94 -2.29 -6.88
C ILE A 1 10.19 -1.90 -5.61
N VAL A 2 10.89 -1.38 -4.60
CA VAL A 2 10.31 -0.96 -3.31
C VAL A 2 10.76 0.47 -3.05
N CYS A 3 9.82 1.37 -2.72
CA CYS A 3 10.10 2.70 -2.22
C CYS A 3 9.43 2.87 -0.86
N ASP A 4 10.16 3.42 0.11
CA ASP A 4 9.70 3.78 1.45
C ASP A 4 9.83 5.31 1.62
N PRO A 5 8.77 6.05 2.01
CA PRO A 5 8.91 7.48 2.28
C PRO A 5 8.35 7.87 3.65
N TYR A 6 9.19 8.23 4.62
CA TYR A 6 8.85 9.26 5.61
C TYR A 6 10.13 9.90 6.19
N GLN A 7 10.46 11.10 5.70
CA GLN A 7 11.27 12.08 6.42
C GLN A 7 10.33 13.06 7.15
N GLY A 8 10.56 13.24 8.45
CA GLY A 8 9.81 14.19 9.27
C GLY A 8 10.32 15.62 9.15
N GLN A 9 9.45 16.58 9.44
CA GLN A 9 9.83 17.95 9.79
C GLN A 9 8.97 18.46 10.95
N SER A 10 9.66 18.89 12.02
CA SER A 10 9.10 19.62 13.16
C SER A 10 9.23 21.11 12.92
N GLY A 11 8.21 21.89 13.30
CA GLY A 11 8.25 23.35 13.31
C GLY A 11 7.46 23.91 14.49
N THR A 12 8.14 24.64 15.36
CA THR A 12 7.64 25.40 16.53
C THR A 12 7.27 26.83 16.13
N HIS A 13 6.25 27.45 16.73
CA HIS A 13 6.21 28.92 16.87
C HIS A 13 5.40 29.41 18.08
N GLU A 14 5.87 30.53 18.62
CA GLU A 14 5.74 31.07 19.99
C GLU A 14 4.47 31.88 20.33
N LEU A 15 4.33 32.12 21.65
CA LEU A 15 3.31 32.88 22.38
C LEU A 15 3.18 34.36 21.97
N GLY A 16 1.94 34.86 21.97
CA GLY A 16 1.60 36.30 21.99
C GLY A 16 0.97 36.72 23.32
N ALA A 17 1.60 37.70 23.98
CA ALA A 17 1.17 38.36 25.21
C ALA A 17 -0.01 39.33 24.96
N ASN A 18 -0.81 39.61 26.00
CA ASN A 18 -1.36 40.94 26.39
C ASN A 18 -2.51 40.80 27.42
N GLY A 19 -2.29 41.21 28.67
CA GLY A 19 -3.34 41.31 29.70
C GLY A 19 -2.96 42.34 30.78
N LEU A 20 -3.86 43.28 31.04
CA LEU A 20 -3.74 44.44 31.94
C LEU A 20 -3.82 44.04 33.43
N VAL A 21 -2.94 44.55 34.30
CA VAL A 21 -2.97 44.28 35.77
C VAL A 21 -3.06 45.59 36.57
N ILE A 22 -4.02 45.65 37.50
CA ILE A 22 -4.29 46.77 38.43
C ILE A 22 -3.45 46.55 39.71
N PRO A 23 -2.70 47.55 40.23
CA PRO A 23 -1.88 47.34 41.43
C PRO A 23 -2.71 47.50 42.71
N LEU A 24 -2.72 46.46 43.57
CA LEU A 24 -3.17 46.55 44.96
C LEU A 24 -1.96 46.63 45.88
N SER A 25 -2.07 47.55 46.85
CA SER A 25 -1.05 48.02 47.78
C SER A 25 -0.43 46.93 48.67
N SER A 26 0.86 47.15 48.93
CA SER A 26 1.85 46.37 49.67
C SER A 26 1.44 45.89 51.08
N SER A 27 1.30 44.57 51.24
CA SER A 27 1.78 43.87 52.44
C SER A 27 2.83 42.87 51.99
N GLY A 28 4.03 42.96 52.56
CA GLY A 28 5.22 42.23 52.11
C GLY A 28 5.03 40.72 52.17
N GLY A 29 4.64 40.13 51.04
CA GLY A 29 4.68 38.69 50.84
C GLY A 29 6.12 38.20 50.82
N GLY A 30 6.41 37.14 51.58
CA GLY A 30 7.70 36.47 51.52
C GLY A 30 8.06 36.02 50.10
N PRO A 31 9.35 35.73 49.84
CA PRO A 31 9.78 35.31 48.51
C PRO A 31 8.94 34.12 48.04
N VAL A 32 8.50 34.18 46.77
CA VAL A 32 7.80 33.06 46.12
C VAL A 32 8.67 31.82 46.26
N GLY A 33 8.07 30.72 46.74
CA GLY A 33 8.78 29.46 46.88
C GLY A 33 9.35 28.98 45.54
N PRO A 34 10.37 28.10 45.55
CA PRO A 34 10.91 27.56 44.32
C PRO A 34 9.82 26.81 43.52
N ILE A 35 9.93 26.87 42.19
CA ILE A 35 9.08 26.08 41.29
C ILE A 35 9.23 24.60 41.66
N GLY A 36 8.11 23.91 41.80
CA GLY A 36 8.10 22.48 42.10
C GLY A 36 8.79 21.64 41.01
N PRO A 37 9.22 20.41 41.32
CA PRO A 37 9.81 19.54 40.31
C PRO A 37 8.83 19.24 39.18
N PRO A 38 9.33 18.99 37.95
CA PRO A 38 8.49 18.52 36.85
C PRO A 38 7.67 17.28 37.24
N GLY A 39 6.43 17.21 36.73
CA GLY A 39 5.56 16.05 36.94
C GLY A 39 6.16 14.76 36.39
N LYS A 40 5.69 13.62 36.90
CA LYS A 40 6.10 12.30 36.38
C LYS A 40 5.64 12.15 34.92
N ALA A 41 6.40 11.37 34.14
CA ALA A 41 6.00 11.01 32.79
C ALA A 41 4.60 10.36 32.78
N GLY A 42 3.82 10.64 31.73
CA GLY A 42 2.53 10.00 31.53
C GLY A 42 2.65 8.49 31.26
N PRO A 43 1.56 7.73 31.42
CA PRO A 43 1.56 6.31 31.08
C PRO A 43 1.81 6.11 29.57
N PRO A 44 2.36 4.94 29.16
CA PRO A 44 2.45 4.58 27.75
C PRO A 44 1.09 4.71 27.04
N GLY A 45 1.12 5.10 25.77
CA GLY A 45 -0.08 5.12 24.94
C GLY A 45 -0.70 3.73 24.77
N PRO A 46 -1.97 3.65 24.40
CA PRO A 46 -2.60 2.37 24.09
C PRO A 46 -1.89 1.67 22.92
N PRO A 47 -1.91 0.33 22.85
CA PRO A 47 -1.45 -0.40 21.68
C PRO A 47 -2.11 0.15 20.41
N GLY A 48 -1.34 0.23 19.32
CA GLY A 48 -1.88 0.61 18.02
C GLY A 48 -2.95 -0.38 17.55
N PRO A 49 -3.79 0.01 16.58
CA PRO A 49 -4.75 -0.91 15.98
C PRO A 49 -4.02 -2.15 15.45
N PRO A 50 -4.66 -3.34 15.49
CA PRO A 50 -4.11 -4.53 14.84
C PRO A 50 -3.72 -4.17 13.41
N GLY A 51 -2.49 -4.53 13.02
CA GLY A 51 -2.13 -4.46 11.60
C GLY A 51 -3.20 -5.21 10.82
N GLN A 52 -3.61 -4.67 9.66
CA GLN A 52 -4.39 -5.44 8.70
C GLN A 52 -3.47 -6.56 8.16
N GLY A 53 -3.21 -7.57 9.01
CA GLY A 53 -2.68 -8.84 8.58
C GLY A 53 -3.59 -9.29 7.46
N ALA A 54 -2.99 -9.54 6.30
CA ALA A 54 -3.70 -9.89 5.08
C ALA A 54 -4.82 -10.86 5.44
N LEU A 55 -6.06 -10.37 5.49
CA LEU A 55 -7.23 -11.23 5.39
C LEU A 55 -6.87 -12.10 4.20
N ALA A 56 -6.70 -13.40 4.46
CA ALA A 56 -6.28 -14.36 3.46
C ALA A 56 -7.36 -14.34 2.37
N LYS A 57 -7.24 -13.39 1.44
CA LYS A 57 -7.97 -13.39 0.18
C LYS A 57 -7.52 -14.71 -0.41
N GLY A 58 -8.47 -15.64 -0.54
CA GLY A 58 -8.21 -17.04 -0.85
C GLY A 58 -7.30 -17.23 -2.07
N PRO A 59 -6.93 -18.47 -2.37
CA PRO A 59 -5.96 -18.77 -3.42
C PRO A 59 -6.34 -18.09 -4.74
N VAL A 60 -5.33 -17.56 -5.44
CA VAL A 60 -5.47 -16.97 -6.77
C VAL A 60 -4.74 -17.85 -7.77
N ALA A 61 -5.46 -18.32 -8.78
CA ALA A 61 -4.91 -19.14 -9.85
C ALA A 61 -5.85 -19.11 -11.06
N PHE A 62 -5.29 -19.23 -12.26
CA PHE A 62 -6.09 -19.41 -13.46
C PHE A 62 -5.46 -20.49 -14.37
N TYR A 63 -6.31 -21.13 -15.15
CA TYR A 63 -5.92 -22.03 -16.23
C TYR A 63 -6.88 -21.81 -17.39
N ALA A 64 -6.34 -21.49 -18.55
CA ALA A 64 -7.12 -21.15 -19.74
C ALA A 64 -6.42 -21.65 -21.01
N ALA A 65 -7.22 -21.87 -22.06
CA ALA A 65 -6.80 -22.30 -23.38
C ALA A 65 -7.31 -21.35 -24.45
N LEU A 66 -6.71 -21.46 -25.64
CA LEU A 66 -7.23 -20.83 -26.84
C LEU A 66 -8.43 -21.62 -27.33
N LYS A 67 -9.50 -20.91 -27.66
CA LYS A 67 -10.69 -21.49 -28.30
C LYS A 67 -10.59 -21.44 -29.83
N GLU A 68 -9.93 -20.41 -30.35
CA GLU A 68 -9.82 -20.10 -31.76
C GLU A 68 -8.35 -19.84 -32.10
N ASP A 69 -8.01 -20.01 -33.38
CA ASP A 69 -6.66 -19.73 -33.88
C ASP A 69 -6.31 -18.25 -33.72
N PHE A 70 -5.06 -17.97 -33.36
CA PHE A 70 -4.52 -16.62 -33.19
C PHE A 70 -3.71 -16.22 -34.42
N GLY A 71 -3.81 -14.95 -34.82
CA GLY A 71 -3.23 -14.47 -36.08
C GLY A 71 -2.40 -13.21 -35.94
N ASN A 72 -3.08 -12.07 -35.76
CA ASN A 72 -2.49 -10.72 -35.81
C ASN A 72 -2.73 -9.92 -34.53
N GLU A 73 -3.05 -10.60 -33.43
CA GLU A 73 -3.33 -9.94 -32.15
C GLU A 73 -2.02 -9.60 -31.44
N GLU A 74 -1.93 -8.41 -30.86
CA GLU A 74 -0.78 -8.04 -30.03
C GLU A 74 -0.76 -8.83 -28.71
N ILE A 75 -1.94 -9.15 -28.17
CA ILE A 75 -2.11 -9.93 -26.95
C ILE A 75 -2.84 -11.22 -27.29
N LEU A 76 -2.23 -12.35 -26.90
CA LEU A 76 -2.83 -13.67 -27.05
C LEU A 76 -3.91 -13.89 -25.97
N LYS A 77 -5.18 -13.93 -26.38
CA LYS A 77 -6.32 -14.02 -25.45
C LYS A 77 -6.79 -15.47 -25.30
N PHE A 78 -6.48 -16.09 -24.17
CA PHE A 78 -6.99 -17.42 -23.84
C PHE A 78 -8.44 -17.31 -23.37
N THR A 79 -9.39 -17.52 -24.28
CA THR A 79 -10.83 -17.28 -24.04
C THR A 79 -11.54 -18.48 -23.41
N MET A 80 -10.99 -19.68 -23.51
CA MET A 80 -11.53 -20.88 -22.86
C MET A 80 -10.98 -20.99 -21.45
N VAL A 81 -11.73 -20.55 -20.44
CA VAL A 81 -11.28 -20.53 -19.04
C VAL A 81 -11.72 -21.80 -18.31
N MET A 82 -10.75 -22.62 -17.88
CA MET A 82 -11.00 -23.85 -17.11
C MET A 82 -10.99 -23.59 -15.60
N THR A 83 -10.21 -22.63 -15.13
CA THR A 83 -10.13 -22.25 -13.71
C THR A 83 -9.80 -20.76 -13.61
N ASN A 84 -10.44 -20.05 -12.67
CA ASN A 84 -10.17 -18.64 -12.38
C ASN A 84 -10.43 -18.31 -10.89
N LEU A 85 -9.67 -18.96 -10.01
CA LEU A 85 -9.76 -18.72 -8.57
C LEU A 85 -9.37 -17.27 -8.25
N GLY A 86 -10.22 -16.59 -7.49
CA GLY A 86 -10.06 -15.18 -7.18
C GLY A 86 -10.45 -14.22 -8.31
N GLY A 87 -10.84 -14.73 -9.49
CA GLY A 87 -11.36 -13.91 -10.60
C GLY A 87 -10.38 -12.84 -11.05
N ARG A 88 -9.10 -13.22 -11.24
CA ARG A 88 -8.00 -12.29 -11.55
C ARG A 88 -7.54 -12.34 -13.01
N TYR A 89 -7.96 -13.35 -13.76
CA TYR A 89 -7.77 -13.40 -15.21
C TYR A 89 -9.01 -12.90 -15.93
N ASP A 90 -8.85 -11.96 -16.86
CA ASP A 90 -9.90 -11.46 -17.74
C ASP A 90 -9.69 -12.01 -19.16
N SER A 91 -10.59 -12.90 -19.60
CA SER A 91 -10.52 -13.55 -20.90
C SER A 91 -10.80 -12.61 -22.08
N SER A 92 -11.43 -11.46 -21.85
CA SER A 92 -11.71 -10.48 -22.91
C SER A 92 -10.48 -9.66 -23.29
N THR A 93 -9.57 -9.46 -22.33
CA THR A 93 -8.32 -8.71 -22.48
C THR A 93 -7.08 -9.61 -22.60
N GLY A 94 -7.12 -10.82 -22.02
CA GLY A 94 -5.96 -11.71 -21.91
C GLY A 94 -5.07 -11.41 -20.71
N THR A 95 -5.51 -10.56 -19.79
CA THR A 95 -4.69 -9.99 -18.73
C THR A 95 -4.99 -10.63 -17.38
N PHE A 96 -3.93 -10.97 -16.64
CA PHE A 96 -4.01 -11.32 -15.22
C PHE A 96 -3.69 -10.10 -14.35
N THR A 97 -4.61 -9.69 -13.49
CA THR A 97 -4.45 -8.55 -12.58
C THR A 97 -4.64 -9.02 -11.14
N CYS A 98 -3.61 -8.94 -10.30
CA CYS A 98 -3.75 -9.20 -8.87
C CYS A 98 -3.14 -8.05 -8.06
N ASN A 99 -3.91 -7.51 -7.10
CA ASN A 99 -3.47 -6.46 -6.19
C ASN A 99 -2.92 -7.00 -4.85
N LEU A 100 -2.62 -8.29 -4.81
CA LEU A 100 -1.98 -8.93 -3.68
C LEU A 100 -0.47 -8.93 -3.93
N ALA A 101 0.30 -8.42 -2.97
CA ALA A 101 1.74 -8.56 -3.04
C ALA A 101 2.13 -10.03 -2.86
N GLY A 102 2.97 -10.54 -3.75
CA GLY A 102 3.38 -11.93 -3.72
C GLY A 102 4.22 -12.34 -4.91
N VAL A 103 4.64 -13.61 -4.91
CA VAL A 103 5.32 -14.25 -6.04
C VAL A 103 4.30 -15.06 -6.82
N TYR A 104 4.28 -14.88 -8.14
CA TYR A 104 3.37 -15.56 -9.04
C TYR A 104 4.16 -16.42 -10.02
N HIS A 105 3.60 -17.58 -10.35
CA HIS A 105 4.15 -18.48 -11.35
C HIS A 105 3.25 -18.51 -12.58
N PHE A 106 3.84 -18.29 -13.75
CA PHE A 106 3.17 -18.38 -15.03
C PHE A 106 3.92 -19.38 -15.90
N SER A 107 3.16 -20.27 -16.55
CA SER A 107 3.66 -21.18 -17.56
C SER A 107 2.69 -21.18 -18.72
N TYR A 108 3.22 -21.25 -19.94
CA TYR A 108 2.42 -21.29 -21.15
C TYR A 108 3.01 -22.29 -22.14
N HIS A 109 2.12 -22.95 -22.87
CA HIS A 109 2.47 -23.83 -23.98
C HIS A 109 1.71 -23.34 -25.21
N ILE A 110 2.43 -22.94 -26.25
CA ILE A 110 1.85 -22.42 -27.48
C ILE A 110 2.42 -23.21 -28.63
N VAL A 111 1.53 -23.77 -29.45
CA VAL A 111 1.87 -24.48 -30.67
C VAL A 111 1.32 -23.66 -31.83
N LYS A 112 2.16 -23.43 -32.85
CA LYS A 112 1.77 -22.75 -34.08
C LYS A 112 2.20 -23.61 -35.27
N ASN A 113 1.30 -23.79 -36.23
CA ASN A 113 1.65 -24.36 -37.53
C ASN A 113 2.09 -23.24 -38.47
N GLY A 114 3.29 -23.36 -39.06
CA GLY A 114 3.81 -22.40 -40.05
C GLY A 114 5.03 -21.62 -39.57
N LEU A 115 5.04 -20.29 -39.83
CA LEU A 115 6.18 -19.41 -39.56
C LEU A 115 6.50 -19.27 -38.06
N SER A 116 7.75 -18.88 -37.77
CA SER A 116 8.25 -18.62 -36.42
C SER A 116 7.32 -17.73 -35.60
N LEU A 117 7.17 -18.06 -34.32
CA LEU A 117 6.42 -17.30 -33.34
C LEU A 117 7.38 -16.80 -32.26
N ARG A 118 7.30 -15.51 -31.95
CA ARG A 118 7.90 -14.93 -30.74
C ARG A 118 6.77 -14.60 -29.77
N VAL A 119 6.85 -15.13 -28.56
CA VAL A 119 5.90 -14.84 -27.48
C VAL A 119 6.68 -14.42 -26.26
N GLU A 120 6.19 -13.38 -25.60
CA GLU A 120 6.77 -12.84 -24.37
C GLU A 120 5.67 -12.73 -23.31
N LEU A 121 6.02 -13.08 -22.08
CA LEU A 121 5.21 -12.78 -20.92
C LEU A 121 5.56 -11.35 -20.47
N VAL A 122 4.61 -10.43 -20.61
CA VAL A 122 4.81 -9.00 -20.35
C VAL A 122 4.23 -8.63 -18.98
N LEU A 123 4.97 -7.86 -18.19
CA LEU A 123 4.50 -7.29 -16.92
C LEU A 123 4.21 -5.80 -17.12
N ASN A 124 2.97 -5.36 -16.93
CA ASN A 124 2.56 -3.95 -16.99
C ASN A 124 3.09 -3.23 -18.25
N ASP A 125 2.89 -3.86 -19.41
CA ASP A 125 3.30 -3.36 -20.73
C ASP A 125 4.82 -3.13 -20.90
N GLN A 126 5.65 -3.67 -19.99
CA GLN A 126 7.10 -3.60 -20.08
C GLN A 126 7.64 -4.77 -20.90
N LYS A 127 8.00 -4.48 -22.17
CA LYS A 127 8.66 -5.39 -23.12
C LYS A 127 10.16 -5.51 -22.83
#